data_AF-A0A7Y3NPD5-F1
#
_entry.id   AF-A0A7Y3NPD5-F1
#
_cell.length_a   1.000
_cell.length_b   1.000
_cell.length_c   1.000
_cell.angle_alpha   90.00
_cell.angle_beta   90.00
_cell.angle_gamma   90.00
#
_symmetry.space_group_name_H-M   'P 1'
#
loop_
_entity.id
_entity.type
_entity.pdbx_description
1 polymer ?
#
loop_
_entity_poly.entity_id
_entity_poly.type
_entity_poly.pdbx_seq_one_letter_code
_entity_poly.pdbx_strand_id
1 'polypeptide(L)'
;MRLSSDHLTFKALAALDEAAEATGPVPKSFALRFALAYLYAISTGERWMFDEFWRRATEPCAGDFAGALARRQSLNAAFNGICRVAGMERTPELMQRLRQAQERREHRPD
;
A
#
# COMPACT_ATOMS: atom_id res chain seq x y z
N MET A 1 14.22 6.65 -19.65
CA MET A 1 12.75 6.61 -19.73
C MET A 1 12.19 7.46 -18.60
N ARG A 2 11.48 8.56 -18.89
CA ARG A 2 10.86 9.42 -17.86
C ARG A 2 9.48 8.84 -17.56
N LEU A 3 9.20 8.48 -16.31
CA LEU A 3 7.89 7.98 -15.90
C LEU A 3 6.92 9.15 -15.73
N SER A 4 5.67 8.97 -16.14
CA SER A 4 4.59 9.92 -15.82
C SER A 4 4.29 9.90 -14.32
N SER A 5 3.67 10.97 -13.82
CA SER A 5 3.20 11.05 -12.44
C SER A 5 2.30 9.86 -12.10
N ASP A 6 1.34 9.54 -12.97
CA ASP A 6 0.42 8.41 -12.78
C ASP A 6 1.14 7.06 -12.69
N HIS A 7 2.20 6.85 -13.47
CA HIS A 7 3.01 5.64 -13.36
C HIS A 7 3.76 5.55 -12.03
N LEU A 8 4.26 6.67 -11.50
CA LEU A 8 4.92 6.70 -10.20
C LEU A 8 3.91 6.47 -9.07
N THR A 9 2.74 7.12 -9.12
CA THR A 9 1.64 6.91 -8.17
C THR A 9 1.16 5.48 -8.18
N PHE A 10 0.98 4.86 -9.36
CA PHE A 10 0.59 3.47 -9.47
C PHE A 10 1.61 2.54 -8.81
N LYS A 11 2.92 2.76 -9.07
CA LYS A 11 3.98 1.94 -8.45
C LYS A 11 4.05 2.11 -6.94
N ALA A 12 3.84 3.32 -6.42
CA ALA A 12 3.77 3.53 -4.99
C ALA A 12 2.56 2.82 -4.37
N LEU A 13 1.38 2.91 -4.98
CA LEU A 13 0.19 2.18 -4.54
C LEU A 13 0.38 0.66 -4.61
N ALA A 14 1.05 0.13 -5.62
CA ALA A 14 1.40 -1.29 -5.71
C ALA A 14 2.32 -1.76 -4.58
N ALA A 15 3.29 -0.94 -4.17
CA ALA A 15 4.14 -1.25 -3.03
C ALA A 15 3.36 -1.28 -1.70
N LEU A 16 2.36 -0.41 -1.55
CA LEU A 16 1.46 -0.43 -0.40
C LEU A 16 0.56 -1.67 -0.43
N ASP A 17 -0.03 -2.00 -1.58
CA ASP A 17 -0.90 -3.19 -1.73
C ASP A 17 -0.15 -4.49 -1.39
N GLU A 18 1.10 -4.63 -1.84
CA GLU A 18 1.98 -5.74 -1.45
C GLU A 18 2.18 -5.82 0.07
N ALA A 19 2.42 -4.69 0.73
CA ALA A 19 2.54 -4.64 2.18
C ALA A 19 1.22 -4.97 2.92
N ALA A 20 0.09 -4.65 2.30
CA ALA A 20 -1.23 -4.92 2.86
C ALA A 20 -1.62 -6.41 2.77
N GLU A 21 -1.24 -7.08 1.68
CA GLU A 21 -1.49 -8.51 1.44
C GLU A 21 -0.53 -9.44 2.20
N ALA A 22 0.56 -8.91 2.77
CA ALA A 22 1.46 -9.70 3.62
C ALA A 22 0.71 -10.33 4.81
N THR A 23 0.99 -11.62 5.06
CA THR A 23 0.36 -12.42 6.14
C THR A 23 0.69 -11.93 7.55
N GLY A 24 1.73 -11.12 7.69
CA GLY A 24 2.18 -10.55 8.95
C GLY A 24 2.82 -9.18 8.78
N PRO A 25 3.44 -8.63 9.83
CA PRO A 25 4.15 -7.37 9.75
C PRO A 25 5.27 -7.45 8.71
N VAL A 26 5.31 -6.46 7.81
CA VAL A 26 6.40 -6.32 6.85
C VAL A 26 7.59 -5.63 7.51
N PRO A 27 8.84 -5.96 7.11
CA PRO A 27 10.02 -5.25 7.58
C PRO A 27 9.91 -3.74 7.30
N LYS A 28 10.33 -2.94 8.28
CA LYS A 28 10.47 -1.49 8.10
C LYS A 28 11.54 -1.23 7.05
N SER A 29 11.13 -0.83 5.85
CA SER A 29 12.03 -0.61 4.71
C SER A 29 12.00 0.83 4.21
N PHE A 30 13.10 1.28 3.60
CA PHE A 30 13.13 2.57 2.91
C PHE A 30 12.16 2.63 1.75
N ALA A 31 11.93 1.51 1.06
CA ALA A 31 10.98 1.43 -0.05
C ALA A 31 9.55 1.77 0.40
N LEU A 32 9.08 1.15 1.49
CA LEU A 32 7.75 1.43 2.03
C LEU A 32 7.64 2.87 2.56
N ARG A 33 8.67 3.36 3.28
CA ARG A 33 8.71 4.76 3.74
C ARG A 33 8.65 5.74 2.58
N PHE A 34 9.42 5.49 1.52
CA PHE A 34 9.46 6.34 0.35
C PHE A 34 8.11 6.33 -0.38
N ALA A 35 7.49 5.17 -0.57
CA ALA A 35 6.18 5.08 -1.20
C ALA A 35 5.12 5.89 -0.45
N LEU A 36 5.06 5.75 0.88
CA LEU A 36 4.15 6.54 1.72
C LEU A 36 4.46 8.04 1.69
N ALA A 37 5.73 8.42 1.81
CA ALA A 37 6.14 9.82 1.77
C ALA A 37 5.86 10.47 0.42
N TYR A 38 6.11 9.77 -0.68
CA TYR A 38 5.77 10.20 -2.02
C TYR A 38 4.27 10.42 -2.17
N LEU A 39 3.44 9.43 -1.78
CA LEU A 39 1.99 9.54 -1.87
C LEU A 39 1.45 10.69 -1.02
N TYR A 40 2.00 10.88 0.19
CA TYR A 40 1.64 12.02 1.03
C TYR A 40 1.97 13.35 0.34
N ALA A 41 3.19 13.49 -0.20
CA ALA A 41 3.67 14.72 -0.81
C ALA A 41 2.86 15.17 -2.04
N ILE A 42 2.23 14.23 -2.76
CA ILE A 42 1.39 14.53 -3.93
C ILE A 42 -0.11 14.55 -3.60
N SER A 43 -0.50 14.20 -2.37
CA SER A 43 -1.91 14.13 -1.97
C SER A 43 -2.40 15.44 -1.34
N THR A 44 -3.72 15.59 -1.27
CA THR A 44 -4.39 16.61 -0.45
C THR A 44 -4.90 16.04 0.88
N GLY A 45 -4.43 14.85 1.27
CA GLY A 45 -4.93 14.08 2.40
C GLY A 45 -4.28 14.41 3.73
N GLU A 46 -4.95 14.00 4.81
CA GLU A 46 -4.41 14.13 6.16
C GLU A 46 -3.32 13.09 6.46
N ARG A 47 -2.33 13.47 7.26
CA ARG A 47 -1.15 12.63 7.55
C ARG A 47 -1.49 11.32 8.26
N TRP A 48 -2.56 11.30 9.07
CA TRP A 48 -2.88 10.16 9.95
C TRP A 48 -3.10 8.84 9.18
N MET A 49 -3.64 8.88 7.95
CA MET A 49 -3.90 7.67 7.18
C MET A 49 -2.59 7.00 6.72
N PHE A 50 -1.57 7.80 6.40
CA PHE A 50 -0.25 7.32 6.02
C PHE A 50 0.50 6.76 7.23
N ASP A 51 0.41 7.45 8.37
CA ASP A 51 0.99 6.99 9.64
C ASP A 51 0.32 5.68 10.11
N GLU A 52 -1.01 5.59 10.04
CA GLU A 52 -1.75 4.37 10.40
C GLU A 52 -1.41 3.21 9.47
N PHE A 53 -1.27 3.46 8.16
CA PHE A 53 -0.82 2.44 7.22
C PHE A 53 0.57 1.92 7.62
N TRP A 54 1.54 2.82 7.79
CA TRP A 54 2.91 2.47 8.20
C TRP A 54 2.91 1.62 9.47
N ARG A 55 2.15 2.08 10.47
CA ARG A 55 2.07 1.45 11.78
C ARG A 55 1.50 0.03 11.67
N ARG A 56 0.34 -0.14 11.03
CA ARG A 56 -0.33 -1.44 10.88
C ARG A 56 0.41 -2.40 9.96
N ALA A 57 1.12 -1.88 8.97
CA ALA A 57 1.90 -2.70 8.06
C ALA A 57 3.13 -3.27 8.76
N THR A 58 3.76 -2.52 9.67
CA THR A 58 5.10 -2.86 10.20
C THR A 58 5.12 -3.32 11.65
N GLU A 59 4.07 -3.05 12.44
CA GLU A 59 3.98 -3.49 13.83
C GLU A 59 3.38 -4.89 13.93
N PRO A 60 3.88 -5.73 14.85
CA PRO A 60 3.23 -6.99 15.20
C PRO A 60 1.78 -6.75 15.63
N CYS A 61 0.85 -7.55 15.09
CA CYS A 61 -0.50 -7.64 15.62
C CYS A 61 -0.59 -8.80 16.61
N ALA A 62 -1.69 -8.87 17.37
CA ALA A 62 -2.00 -10.08 18.12
C ALA A 62 -2.03 -11.27 17.15
N GLY A 63 -1.43 -12.40 17.55
CA GLY A 63 -1.31 -13.60 16.72
C GLY A 63 -2.59 -14.42 16.60
N ASP A 64 -3.71 -13.88 17.09
CA ASP A 64 -5.02 -14.49 17.00
C ASP A 64 -5.79 -14.01 15.76
N PHE A 65 -6.90 -14.68 15.47
CA PHE A 65 -7.76 -14.33 14.35
C PHE A 65 -8.28 -12.88 14.44
N ALA A 66 -8.63 -12.43 15.65
CA ALA A 66 -9.12 -11.07 15.88
C ALA A 66 -8.05 -10.01 15.54
N GLY A 67 -6.79 -10.22 15.94
CA GLY A 67 -5.66 -9.37 15.63
C GLY A 67 -5.36 -9.29 14.14
N ALA A 68 -5.36 -10.44 13.45
CA ALA A 68 -5.17 -10.50 12.01
C ALA A 68 -6.31 -9.78 11.25
N LEU A 69 -7.57 -9.98 11.68
CA LEU A 69 -8.72 -9.31 11.10
C LEU A 69 -8.66 -7.79 11.29
N ALA A 70 -8.35 -7.34 12.52
CA ALA A 70 -8.21 -5.92 12.84
C ALA A 70 -7.10 -5.26 12.02
N ARG A 71 -5.93 -5.92 11.89
CA ARG A 71 -4.83 -5.45 11.03
C ARG A 71 -5.31 -5.26 9.60
N ARG A 72 -5.96 -6.27 9.02
CA ARG A 72 -6.47 -6.24 7.64
C ARG A 72 -7.50 -5.12 7.43
N GLN A 73 -8.41 -4.92 8.39
CA GLN A 73 -9.41 -3.85 8.31
C GLN A 73 -8.76 -2.47 8.35
N SER A 74 -7.82 -2.23 9.27
CA SER A 74 -7.11 -0.95 9.37
C SER A 74 -6.28 -0.65 8.12
N LEU A 75 -5.56 -1.66 7.59
CA LEU A 75 -4.80 -1.50 6.35
C LEU A 75 -5.70 -1.20 5.15
N ASN A 76 -6.83 -1.90 5.02
CA ASN A 76 -7.78 -1.62 3.95
C ASN A 76 -8.40 -0.22 4.05
N ALA A 77 -8.78 0.22 5.26
CA ALA A 77 -9.33 1.55 5.47
C ALA A 77 -8.30 2.64 5.13
N ALA A 78 -7.06 2.51 5.62
CA ALA A 78 -5.99 3.43 5.33
C ALA A 78 -5.65 3.45 3.82
N PHE A 79 -5.54 2.27 3.19
CA PHE A 79 -5.27 2.15 1.75
C PHE A 79 -6.38 2.79 0.90
N ASN A 80 -7.65 2.57 1.25
CA ASN A 80 -8.78 3.22 0.57
C ASN A 80 -8.67 4.75 0.62
N GLY A 81 -8.36 5.29 1.80
CA GLY A 81 -8.15 6.72 2.00
C GLY A 81 -7.01 7.24 1.12
N ILE A 82 -5.86 6.55 1.16
CA ILE A 82 -4.66 6.90 0.40
C ILE A 82 -4.93 6.90 -1.11
N CYS A 83 -5.56 5.85 -1.65
CA CYS A 83 -5.97 5.76 -3.05
C CYS A 83 -6.80 6.99 -3.47
N ARG A 84 -7.83 7.32 -2.68
CA ARG A 84 -8.69 8.48 -2.95
C ARG A 84 -7.94 9.80 -2.97
N VAL A 85 -7.11 10.07 -1.96
CA VAL A 85 -6.38 11.36 -1.86
C VAL A 85 -5.20 11.45 -2.83
N ALA A 86 -4.71 10.31 -3.34
CA ALA A 86 -3.70 10.24 -4.41
C ALA A 86 -4.32 10.33 -5.81
N GLY A 87 -5.63 10.53 -5.94
CA GLY A 87 -6.32 10.69 -7.22
C GLY A 87 -6.54 9.38 -7.98
N MET A 88 -6.35 8.22 -7.34
CA MET A 88 -6.65 6.91 -7.93
C MET A 88 -7.72 6.22 -7.10
N GLU A 89 -8.99 6.39 -7.48
CA GLU A 89 -10.07 5.67 -6.81
C GLU A 89 -9.83 4.15 -6.83
N ARG A 90 -10.15 3.49 -5.71
CA ARG A 90 -10.00 2.03 -5.57
C ARG A 90 -11.11 1.31 -6.33
N THR A 91 -11.05 1.36 -7.66
CA THR A 91 -11.98 0.64 -8.54
C THR A 91 -11.56 -0.83 -8.66
N PRO A 92 -12.47 -1.74 -9.06
CA PRO A 92 -12.13 -3.13 -9.37
C PRO A 92 -10.99 -3.24 -10.40
N GLU A 93 -10.94 -2.35 -11.39
CA GLU A 93 -9.91 -2.31 -12.43
C GLU A 93 -8.54 -1.95 -11.85
N LEU A 94 -8.48 -0.98 -10.93
CA LEU A 94 -7.24 -0.67 -10.23
C LEU A 94 -6.75 -1.88 -9.44
N MET A 95 -7.63 -2.52 -8.66
CA MET A 95 -7.27 -3.71 -7.89
C MET A 95 -6.78 -4.86 -8.76
N GLN A 96 -7.43 -5.09 -9.90
CA GLN A 96 -6.99 -6.09 -10.88
C GLN A 96 -5.59 -5.76 -11.42
N ARG A 97 -5.32 -4.48 -11.73
CA ARG A 97 -4.00 -4.04 -12.21
C ARG A 97 -2.91 -4.19 -11.15
N LEU A 98 -3.22 -3.94 -9.87
CA LEU A 98 -2.28 -4.13 -8.76
C LEU A 98 -1.92 -5.61 -8.60
N ARG A 99 -2.90 -6.52 -8.60
CA ARG A 99 -2.66 -7.97 -8.57
C ARG A 99 -1.82 -8.45 -9.74
N GLN A 100 -2.14 -8.02 -10.96
CA GLN A 100 -1.35 -8.35 -12.15
C GLN A 100 0.09 -7.84 -12.06
N ALA A 101 0.32 -6.69 -11.42
CA ALA A 101 1.67 -6.14 -11.23
C ALA A 101 2.48 -6.98 -10.23
N GLN A 102 1.85 -7.54 -9.20
CA GLN A 102 2.47 -8.46 -8.25
C GLN A 102 2.84 -9.78 -8.92
N GLU A 103 1.91 -10.41 -9.64
CA GLU A 103 2.12 -11.68 -10.34
C GLU A 103 3.29 -11.60 -11.34
N ARG A 104 3.40 -10.49 -12.08
CA ARG A 104 4.50 -10.25 -13.04
C ARG A 104 5.86 -10.12 -12.37
N ARG A 105 5.91 -9.69 -11.11
CA ARG A 105 7.15 -9.61 -10.34
C ARG A 105 7.59 -10.99 -9.89
N GLU A 106 6.66 -11.83 -9.43
CA GLU A 106 6.93 -13.22 -9.02
C GLU A 106 7.40 -14.10 -10.19
N HIS A 107 6.90 -13.85 -11.41
CA HIS A 107 7.24 -14.64 -12.60
C HIS A 107 8.52 -14.17 -13.33
N ARG A 108 9.24 -13.18 -12.82
CA ARG A 108 10.52 -12.76 -13.41
C ARG A 108 11.63 -13.61 -12.81
N PRO A 109 12.28 -14.53 -13.57
CA PRO A 109 13.44 -15.23 -13.05
C PRO A 109 14.56 -14.20 -12.86
N ASP A 110 15.25 -14.30 -11.72
CA ASP A 110 16.42 -13.48 -11.39
C ASP A 110 17.54 -13.62 -12.44
#